data_AF-A0A4V2S3C8-F1
#
_entry.id   AF-A0A4V2S3C8-F1
#
_cell.length_a   1.000
_cell.length_b   1.000
_cell.length_c   1.000
_cell.angle_alpha   90.00
_cell.angle_beta   90.00
_cell.angle_gamma   90.00
#
_symmetry.space_group_name_H-M   'P 1'
#
loop_
_entity.id
_entity.type
_entity.pdbx_description
1 polymer ?
#
loop_
_entity_poly.entity_id
_entity_poly.type
_entity_poly.pdbx_seq_one_letter_code
_entity_poly.pdbx_strand_id
1 'polypeptide(L)'
;MPANWQHLTQFLNGRSEVVHMDWQEFDEIVGGVPASAIDHYPQWWHGDRPQTRAWRAAGYEAEQIRPGRSVVFRRAADASRARTGVSRSVDRLDHSVETDAVLGGLDRSRVLLIVPCSARKRPGGTAAARLLPWPRELVAAQRPVLADAGLDDSRLMPAWQRYDGEFYRAAGAGLRQVAEAGRLIILSGGYGLIDGAELIGTYDRVLSLADWPPGLLEDLLQQRARASNSDVVAFAAATTAYATLLRRIRWDLPAGRRVFLVSVSGLRGAANVSRRLGEACNSFLLGEHPRWPEGIRVEPLTA
;
A
#
# COMPACT_ATOMS: atom_id res chain seq x y z
N MET A 1 -1.16 30.24 18.67
CA MET A 1 0.23 30.55 18.25
C MET A 1 0.71 29.44 17.32
N PRO A 2 1.65 29.67 16.38
CA PRO A 2 2.17 28.60 15.55
C PRO A 2 3.01 27.63 16.39
N ALA A 3 2.92 26.33 16.10
CA ALA A 3 3.72 25.30 16.76
C ALA A 3 5.23 25.60 16.63
N ASN A 4 5.95 25.61 17.75
CA ASN A 4 7.40 25.71 17.79
C ASN A 4 8.05 24.33 17.97
N TRP A 5 8.45 23.73 16.86
CA TRP A 5 9.07 22.41 16.84
C TRP A 5 10.45 22.35 17.51
N GLN A 6 11.11 23.48 17.73
CA GLN A 6 12.39 23.50 18.46
C GLN A 6 12.22 23.03 19.92
N HIS A 7 11.08 23.33 20.54
CA HIS A 7 10.78 22.86 21.90
C HIS A 7 10.70 21.35 21.97
N LEU A 8 10.13 20.70 20.94
CA LEU A 8 10.10 19.24 20.85
C LEU A 8 11.52 18.65 20.73
N THR A 9 12.38 19.25 19.91
CA THR A 9 13.79 18.83 19.82
C THR A 9 14.48 18.93 21.18
N GLN A 10 14.32 20.07 21.87
CA GLN A 10 14.90 20.27 23.21
C GLN A 10 14.34 19.28 24.24
N PHE A 11 13.03 19.02 24.21
CA PHE A 11 12.37 18.08 25.12
C PHE A 11 12.87 16.65 24.96
N LEU A 12 13.09 16.21 23.70
CA LEU A 12 13.53 14.84 23.39
C LEU A 12 15.03 14.63 23.67
N ASN A 13 15.83 15.69 23.61
CA ASN A 13 17.27 15.62 23.92
C ASN A 13 17.49 15.11 25.36
N GLY A 14 18.32 14.07 25.50
CA GLY A 14 18.63 13.47 26.81
C GLY A 14 17.56 12.56 27.41
N ARG A 15 16.43 12.29 26.73
CA ARG A 15 15.41 11.35 27.20
C ARG A 15 15.76 9.89 26.94
N SER A 16 14.95 8.98 27.49
CA SER A 16 15.03 7.52 27.34
C SER A 16 14.97 7.06 25.88
N GLU A 17 15.24 5.77 25.66
CA GLU A 17 15.17 5.16 24.33
C GLU A 17 13.77 5.26 23.71
N VAL A 18 12.72 5.16 24.52
CA VAL A 18 11.33 5.35 24.09
C VAL A 18 10.72 6.45 24.94
N VAL A 19 10.04 7.39 24.28
CA VAL A 19 9.33 8.51 24.91
C VAL A 19 7.86 8.41 24.54
N HIS A 20 7.04 8.16 25.55
CA HIS A 20 5.58 8.17 25.46
C HIS A 20 5.07 9.49 26.00
N MET A 21 4.16 10.12 25.27
CA MET A 21 3.45 11.31 25.72
C MET A 21 2.01 11.24 25.25
N ASP A 22 1.10 11.77 26.07
CA ASP A 22 -0.26 12.01 25.61
C ASP A 22 -0.31 13.21 24.65
N TRP A 23 -1.45 13.41 24.02
CA TRP A 23 -1.59 14.48 23.04
C TRP A 23 -1.54 15.87 23.66
N GLN A 24 -2.05 16.03 24.87
CA GLN A 24 -2.05 17.32 25.55
C GLN A 24 -0.63 17.74 25.93
N GLU A 25 0.16 16.82 26.49
CA GLU A 25 1.57 17.03 26.77
C GLU A 25 2.34 17.40 25.49
N PHE A 26 2.11 16.67 24.39
CA PHE A 26 2.72 16.99 23.11
C PHE A 26 2.32 18.39 22.58
N ASP A 27 1.03 18.74 22.71
CA ASP A 27 0.48 20.04 22.30
C ASP A 27 1.10 21.20 23.09
N GLU A 28 1.21 21.04 24.40
CA GLU A 28 1.83 22.00 25.31
C GLU A 28 3.31 22.21 24.99
N ILE A 29 4.06 21.12 24.76
CA ILE A 29 5.49 21.18 24.42
C ILE A 29 5.70 22.03 23.16
N VAL A 30 4.91 21.82 22.12
CA VAL A 30 5.07 22.54 20.85
C VAL A 30 4.36 23.89 20.81
N GLY A 31 3.63 24.28 21.85
CA GLY A 31 2.91 25.56 21.91
C GLY A 31 1.66 25.61 21.02
N GLY A 32 1.00 24.45 20.84
CA GLY A 32 -0.24 24.28 20.08
C GLY A 32 0.00 23.62 18.71
N VAL A 33 -0.53 22.42 18.53
CA VAL A 33 -0.55 21.66 17.28
C VAL A 33 -1.66 22.20 16.38
N PRO A 34 -1.38 22.55 15.12
CA PRO A 34 -2.42 23.01 14.22
C PRO A 34 -3.44 21.90 13.95
N ALA A 35 -4.72 22.25 13.80
CA ALA A 35 -5.79 21.30 13.45
C ALA A 35 -5.46 20.44 12.22
N SER A 36 -4.75 21.02 11.25
CA SER A 36 -4.26 20.33 10.05
C SER A 36 -3.36 19.11 10.32
N ALA A 37 -2.76 19.01 11.50
CA ALA A 37 -2.02 17.83 11.91
C ALA A 37 -2.94 16.63 12.22
N ILE A 38 -4.17 16.89 12.64
CA ILE A 38 -5.22 15.89 12.84
C ILE A 38 -5.90 15.62 11.50
N ASP A 39 -6.34 16.68 10.82
CA ASP A 39 -7.18 16.59 9.61
C ASP A 39 -6.45 15.96 8.41
N HIS A 40 -5.12 16.03 8.38
CA HIS A 40 -4.30 15.48 7.29
C HIS A 40 -3.41 14.32 7.76
N TYR A 41 -3.86 13.55 8.73
CA TYR A 41 -3.24 12.29 9.08
C TYR A 41 -3.48 11.22 7.99
N PRO A 42 -2.46 10.45 7.58
CA PRO A 42 -1.09 10.41 8.10
C PRO A 42 -0.10 11.36 7.39
N GLN A 43 -0.48 11.97 6.27
CA GLN A 43 0.43 12.71 5.37
C GLN A 43 1.17 13.85 6.05
N TRP A 44 0.54 14.47 7.07
CA TRP A 44 1.14 15.55 7.83
C TRP A 44 2.34 15.11 8.67
N TRP A 45 2.35 13.86 9.14
CA TRP A 45 3.36 13.34 10.07
C TRP A 45 4.56 12.67 9.40
N HIS A 46 4.59 12.69 8.07
CA HIS A 46 5.62 12.02 7.28
C HIS A 46 6.36 13.00 6.35
N GLY A 47 7.48 12.51 5.80
CA GLY A 47 8.31 13.26 4.85
C GLY A 47 9.33 14.18 5.52
N ASP A 48 9.75 15.21 4.77
CA ASP A 48 10.73 16.21 5.19
C ASP A 48 10.02 17.54 5.47
N ARG A 49 9.46 17.67 6.68
CA ARG A 49 8.65 18.79 7.16
C ARG A 49 9.24 19.33 8.47
N PRO A 50 8.91 20.56 8.91
CA PRO A 50 9.47 21.14 10.13
C PRO A 50 9.38 20.23 11.37
N GLN A 51 8.21 19.63 11.62
CA GLN A 51 7.98 18.68 12.71
C GLN A 51 8.83 17.42 12.57
N THR A 52 8.92 16.82 11.38
CA THR A 52 9.69 15.58 11.18
C THR A 52 11.19 15.81 11.30
N ARG A 53 11.67 16.99 10.90
CA ARG A 53 13.06 17.41 11.13
C ARG A 53 13.36 17.58 12.61
N ALA A 54 12.41 18.08 13.40
CA ALA A 54 12.63 18.39 14.81
C ALA A 54 12.92 17.15 15.68
N TRP A 55 12.10 16.10 15.62
CA TRP A 55 12.39 14.89 16.40
C TRP A 55 13.58 14.10 15.83
N ARG A 56 13.81 14.14 14.51
CA ARG A 56 15.02 13.56 13.89
C ARG A 56 16.29 14.25 14.34
N ALA A 57 16.26 15.58 14.49
CA ALA A 57 17.39 16.35 15.01
C ALA A 57 17.74 15.97 16.46
N ALA A 58 16.76 15.49 17.24
CA ALA A 58 16.99 14.94 18.57
C ALA A 58 17.41 13.44 18.57
N GLY A 59 17.56 12.83 17.40
CA GLY A 59 17.91 11.42 17.27
C GLY A 59 16.73 10.45 17.46
N TYR A 60 15.49 10.88 17.22
CA TYR A 60 14.30 10.05 17.33
C TYR A 60 13.59 9.84 15.98
N GLU A 61 12.82 8.76 15.91
CA GLU A 61 11.78 8.53 14.92
C GLU A 61 10.41 8.44 15.60
N ALA A 62 9.37 8.90 14.90
CA ALA A 62 8.00 8.68 15.36
C ALA A 62 7.64 7.22 15.11
N GLU A 63 7.44 6.46 16.18
CA GLU A 63 7.04 5.05 16.12
C GLU A 63 5.52 4.94 15.98
N GLN A 64 4.78 5.71 16.77
CA GLN A 64 3.33 5.71 16.75
C GLN A 64 2.78 7.12 17.00
N ILE A 65 1.87 7.55 16.13
CA ILE A 65 1.16 8.82 16.29
C ILE A 65 -0.33 8.52 16.22
N ARG A 66 -1.04 8.86 17.29
CA ARG A 66 -2.51 8.80 17.38
C ARG A 66 -3.01 10.22 17.58
N PRO A 67 -3.39 10.94 16.49
CA PRO A 67 -3.87 12.31 16.61
C PRO A 67 -4.98 12.48 17.65
N GLY A 68 -4.84 13.50 18.50
CA GLY A 68 -5.75 13.75 19.62
C GLY A 68 -5.66 12.77 20.80
N ARG A 69 -4.73 11.80 20.77
CA ARG A 69 -4.58 10.80 21.85
C ARG A 69 -3.16 10.68 22.40
N SER A 70 -2.17 10.33 21.59
CA SER A 70 -0.81 10.04 22.07
C SER A 70 0.22 10.05 20.96
N VAL A 71 1.48 10.29 21.34
CA VAL A 71 2.65 10.16 20.46
C VAL A 71 3.72 9.31 21.15
N VAL A 72 4.36 8.44 20.37
CA VAL A 72 5.48 7.60 20.80
C VAL A 72 6.66 7.87 19.89
N PHE A 73 7.75 8.35 20.49
CA PHE A 73 9.03 8.51 19.82
C PHE A 73 9.98 7.43 20.29
N ARG A 74 10.72 6.84 19.36
CA ARG A 74 11.79 5.88 19.64
C ARG A 74 13.11 6.48 19.16
N ARG A 75 14.13 6.41 20.00
CA ARG A 75 15.49 6.82 19.67
C ARG A 75 15.96 5.94 18.52
N ALA A 76 16.38 6.57 17.42
CA ALA A 76 16.98 5.86 16.32
C ALA A 76 18.25 5.20 16.85
N ALA A 77 18.33 3.86 16.81
CA ALA A 77 19.51 3.12 17.24
C ALA A 77 20.75 3.68 16.54
N ASP A 78 21.63 4.31 17.31
CA ASP A 78 22.82 5.07 16.93
C ASP A 78 23.05 5.35 15.44
N ALA A 79 22.58 6.52 15.00
CA ALA A 79 23.18 7.24 13.87
C ALA A 79 24.67 7.62 14.11
N SER A 80 25.20 7.38 15.32
CA SER A 80 26.60 7.54 15.72
C SER A 80 27.56 6.57 15.01
N ARG A 81 27.07 5.64 14.18
CA ARG A 81 27.89 4.77 13.31
C ARG A 81 28.09 5.27 11.88
N ALA A 82 27.78 6.53 11.56
CA ALA A 82 28.04 7.07 10.23
C ALA A 82 29.27 8.00 10.23
N ARG A 83 30.49 7.43 10.04
CA ARG A 83 31.59 8.02 9.22
C ARG A 83 32.92 7.26 9.15
N THR A 84 32.99 5.98 9.54
CA THR A 84 34.08 5.10 9.09
C THR A 84 33.55 4.13 8.05
N GLY A 85 33.86 4.44 6.78
CA GLY A 85 33.47 3.66 5.63
C GLY A 85 34.11 2.27 5.65
N VAL A 86 33.32 1.27 6.00
CA VAL A 86 33.47 -0.08 5.44
C VAL A 86 32.08 -0.49 4.99
N SER A 87 31.87 -0.37 3.68
CA SER A 87 30.65 -0.82 3.01
C SER A 87 30.50 -2.33 3.24
N ARG A 88 29.62 -2.73 4.16
CA ARG A 88 29.16 -4.11 4.27
C ARG A 88 28.24 -4.40 3.08
N SER A 89 28.87 -4.82 1.99
CA SER A 89 28.24 -5.28 0.75
C SER A 89 27.79 -6.75 0.81
N VAL A 90 27.54 -7.32 2.00
CA VAL A 90 27.42 -8.78 2.15
C VAL A 90 25.96 -9.29 2.12
N ASP A 91 24.95 -8.50 2.49
CA ASP A 91 23.53 -8.98 2.49
C ASP A 91 22.76 -8.74 1.18
N ARG A 92 23.35 -8.07 0.19
CA ARG A 92 22.63 -7.70 -1.04
C ARG A 92 22.52 -8.80 -2.09
N LEU A 93 23.39 -9.81 -2.04
CA LEU A 93 23.41 -10.88 -3.04
C LEU A 93 22.43 -12.02 -2.71
N ASP A 94 22.13 -12.24 -1.43
CA ASP A 94 21.37 -13.44 -1.01
C ASP A 94 19.86 -13.31 -1.30
N HIS A 95 19.27 -12.13 -1.05
CA HIS A 95 17.81 -11.95 -1.20
C HIS A 95 17.28 -11.98 -2.65
N SER A 96 18.12 -11.69 -3.65
CA SER A 96 17.67 -11.74 -5.05
C SER A 96 17.49 -13.19 -5.53
N VAL A 97 18.36 -14.10 -5.08
CA VAL A 97 18.33 -15.51 -5.49
C VAL A 97 17.08 -16.20 -4.93
N GLU A 98 16.74 -15.90 -3.69
CA GLU A 98 15.55 -16.44 -3.04
C GLU A 98 14.25 -15.98 -3.73
N THR A 99 14.19 -14.72 -4.17
CA THR A 99 13.02 -14.17 -4.84
C THR A 99 12.72 -14.88 -6.18
N ASP A 100 13.76 -15.07 -6.99
CA ASP A 100 13.63 -15.76 -8.29
C ASP A 100 13.23 -17.22 -8.14
N ALA A 101 13.81 -17.93 -7.16
CA ALA A 101 13.47 -19.32 -6.89
C ALA A 101 12.00 -19.48 -6.46
N VAL A 102 11.50 -18.58 -5.61
CA VAL A 102 10.14 -18.66 -5.04
C VAL A 102 9.08 -18.36 -6.09
N LEU A 103 9.20 -17.24 -6.82
CA LEU A 103 8.20 -16.84 -7.82
C LEU A 103 8.40 -17.52 -9.17
N GLY A 104 9.62 -17.93 -9.50
CA GLY A 104 9.94 -18.59 -10.77
C GLY A 104 9.24 -19.93 -10.96
N GLY A 105 8.94 -20.64 -9.87
CA GLY A 105 8.20 -21.90 -9.85
C GLY A 105 6.66 -21.77 -9.91
N LEU A 106 6.12 -20.59 -10.15
CA LEU A 106 4.67 -20.38 -10.28
C LEU A 106 4.20 -20.51 -11.74
N ASP A 107 3.07 -21.16 -11.94
CA ASP A 107 2.37 -21.15 -13.23
C ASP A 107 1.61 -19.82 -13.38
N ARG A 108 2.25 -18.85 -14.04
CA ARG A 108 1.74 -17.49 -14.28
C ARG A 108 0.39 -17.47 -15.02
N SER A 109 0.10 -18.50 -15.83
CA SER A 109 -1.18 -18.62 -16.53
C SER A 109 -2.33 -18.94 -15.59
N ARG A 110 -2.01 -19.45 -14.39
CA ARG A 110 -2.97 -19.86 -13.36
C ARG A 110 -2.91 -19.02 -12.09
N VAL A 111 -2.14 -17.93 -12.04
CA VAL A 111 -2.07 -17.04 -10.87
C VAL A 111 -3.27 -16.10 -10.83
N LEU A 112 -3.81 -15.88 -9.62
CA LEU A 112 -4.70 -14.76 -9.29
C LEU A 112 -3.83 -13.56 -8.87
N LEU A 113 -3.82 -12.51 -9.69
CA LEU A 113 -3.05 -11.31 -9.46
C LEU A 113 -3.87 -10.28 -8.66
N ILE A 114 -3.28 -9.69 -7.63
CA ILE A 114 -3.91 -8.63 -6.83
C ILE A 114 -3.04 -7.36 -6.88
N VAL A 115 -3.65 -6.22 -7.21
CA VAL A 115 -2.94 -4.93 -7.30
C VAL A 115 -3.75 -3.79 -6.67
N PRO A 116 -3.11 -2.74 -6.14
CA PRO A 116 -3.81 -1.55 -5.66
C PRO A 116 -4.34 -0.72 -6.83
N CYS A 117 -5.44 -0.01 -6.58
CA CYS A 117 -5.92 1.01 -7.49
C CYS A 117 -4.94 2.19 -7.62
N SER A 118 -5.17 3.04 -8.63
CA SER A 118 -4.46 4.31 -8.76
C SER A 118 -5.35 5.50 -8.42
N ALA A 119 -4.77 6.51 -7.77
CA ALA A 119 -5.40 7.82 -7.65
C ALA A 119 -5.71 8.40 -9.04
N ARG A 120 -4.78 8.26 -9.99
CA ARG A 120 -4.93 8.75 -11.36
C ARG A 120 -5.82 7.82 -12.18
N LYS A 121 -6.80 8.41 -12.86
CA LYS A 121 -7.76 7.72 -13.71
C LYS A 121 -7.76 8.36 -15.09
N ARG A 122 -7.78 7.55 -16.14
CA ARG A 122 -7.93 8.02 -17.53
C ARG A 122 -9.32 8.62 -17.73
N PRO A 123 -9.44 9.72 -18.47
CA PRO A 123 -10.73 10.23 -18.91
C PRO A 123 -11.34 9.32 -20.00
N GLY A 124 -12.63 9.51 -20.29
CA GLY A 124 -13.35 8.79 -21.34
C GLY A 124 -14.02 7.50 -20.87
N GLY A 125 -14.37 6.65 -21.84
CA GLY A 125 -15.17 5.43 -21.63
C GLY A 125 -16.46 5.41 -22.46
N THR A 126 -17.27 4.38 -22.25
CA THR A 126 -18.58 4.23 -22.89
C THR A 126 -19.70 4.50 -21.89
N ALA A 127 -20.83 5.00 -22.38
CA ALA A 127 -22.05 4.99 -21.58
C ALA A 127 -22.56 3.54 -21.56
N ALA A 128 -22.45 2.89 -20.41
CA ALA A 128 -22.82 1.49 -20.23
C ALA A 128 -23.42 1.31 -18.83
N ALA A 129 -24.24 0.28 -18.65
CA ALA A 129 -24.66 -0.12 -17.32
C ALA A 129 -23.51 -0.87 -16.62
N ARG A 130 -23.27 -0.53 -15.36
CA ARG A 130 -22.32 -1.27 -14.53
C ARG A 130 -22.94 -2.59 -14.09
N LEU A 131 -22.26 -3.70 -14.38
CA LEU A 131 -22.57 -5.00 -13.81
C LEU A 131 -21.81 -5.16 -12.49
N LEU A 132 -22.49 -5.70 -11.48
CA LEU A 132 -21.95 -5.90 -10.14
C LEU A 132 -21.84 -7.40 -9.87
N PRO A 133 -20.70 -8.03 -10.20
CA PRO A 133 -20.51 -9.48 -10.00
C PRO A 133 -20.28 -9.85 -8.52
N TRP A 134 -20.36 -8.88 -7.62
CA TRP A 134 -20.04 -9.03 -6.21
C TRP A 134 -21.27 -9.31 -5.34
N PRO A 135 -21.10 -9.97 -4.18
CA PRO A 135 -22.19 -10.16 -3.23
C PRO A 135 -22.85 -8.85 -2.81
N ARG A 136 -24.14 -8.94 -2.43
CA ARG A 136 -24.97 -7.77 -2.11
C ARG A 136 -24.40 -6.95 -0.96
N GLU A 137 -23.69 -7.60 -0.05
CA GLU A 137 -23.02 -7.01 1.10
C GLU A 137 -21.94 -6.01 0.66
N LEU A 138 -21.11 -6.39 -0.31
CA LEU A 138 -20.10 -5.47 -0.86
C LEU A 138 -20.77 -4.33 -1.62
N VAL A 139 -21.77 -4.62 -2.45
CA VAL A 139 -22.52 -3.59 -3.19
C VAL A 139 -23.18 -2.59 -2.24
N ALA A 140 -23.73 -3.05 -1.11
CA ALA A 140 -24.31 -2.18 -0.10
C ALA A 140 -23.24 -1.31 0.58
N ALA A 141 -22.09 -1.89 0.94
CA ALA A 141 -20.96 -1.16 1.54
C ALA A 141 -20.33 -0.13 0.58
N GLN A 142 -20.32 -0.40 -0.73
CA GLN A 142 -19.78 0.51 -1.73
C GLN A 142 -20.58 1.81 -1.86
N ARG A 143 -21.91 1.78 -1.67
CA ARG A 143 -22.78 2.95 -1.90
C ARG A 143 -22.35 4.20 -1.11
N PRO A 144 -22.23 4.16 0.24
CA PRO A 144 -21.81 5.33 0.99
C PRO A 144 -20.39 5.78 0.63
N VAL A 145 -19.46 4.84 0.39
CA VAL A 145 -18.07 5.15 0.02
C VAL A 145 -17.99 5.87 -1.33
N LEU A 146 -18.73 5.39 -2.34
CA LEU A 146 -18.75 5.99 -3.68
C LEU A 146 -19.48 7.33 -3.72
N ALA A 147 -20.52 7.50 -2.89
CA ALA A 147 -21.20 8.78 -2.74
C ALA A 147 -20.26 9.84 -2.16
N ASP A 148 -19.52 9.50 -1.10
CA ASP A 148 -18.52 10.39 -0.48
C ASP A 148 -17.32 10.65 -1.41
N ALA A 149 -16.94 9.66 -2.23
CA ALA A 149 -15.85 9.75 -3.18
C ALA A 149 -16.16 10.55 -4.47
N GLY A 150 -17.38 11.10 -4.61
CA GLY A 150 -17.80 11.84 -5.79
C GLY A 150 -17.75 11.00 -7.07
N LEU A 151 -18.34 9.80 -7.04
CA LEU A 151 -18.42 8.93 -8.21
C LEU A 151 -19.08 9.66 -9.41
N ASP A 152 -18.39 9.64 -10.54
CA ASP A 152 -18.92 9.92 -11.87
C ASP A 152 -18.93 8.62 -12.68
N ASP A 153 -20.11 8.08 -12.92
CA ASP A 153 -20.36 6.86 -13.68
C ASP A 153 -20.92 7.12 -15.09
N SER A 154 -20.92 8.37 -15.55
CA SER A 154 -21.40 8.76 -16.89
C SER A 154 -20.61 8.10 -18.02
N ARG A 155 -19.35 7.76 -17.75
CA ARG A 155 -18.44 7.08 -18.66
C ARG A 155 -17.75 5.95 -17.92
N LEU A 156 -17.92 4.73 -18.38
CA LEU A 156 -17.31 3.54 -17.81
C LEU A 156 -16.25 2.94 -18.73
N MET A 157 -15.24 2.29 -18.14
CA MET A 157 -14.28 1.44 -18.85
C MET A 157 -13.75 0.37 -17.90
N PRO A 158 -13.14 -0.71 -18.41
CA PRO A 158 -12.55 -1.76 -17.57
C PRO A 158 -11.59 -1.16 -16.53
N ALA A 159 -11.65 -1.65 -15.29
CA ALA A 159 -10.85 -1.12 -14.20
C ALA A 159 -9.35 -1.13 -14.50
N TRP A 160 -8.83 -2.19 -15.14
CA TRP A 160 -7.43 -2.28 -15.56
C TRP A 160 -7.03 -1.15 -16.54
N GLN A 161 -7.98 -0.68 -17.35
CA GLN A 161 -7.79 0.41 -18.31
C GLN A 161 -8.05 1.78 -17.68
N ARG A 162 -8.95 1.88 -16.70
CA ARG A 162 -9.30 3.13 -16.01
C ARG A 162 -8.12 3.71 -15.25
N TYR A 163 -7.38 2.89 -14.51
CA TYR A 163 -6.27 3.38 -13.69
C TYR A 163 -5.03 3.68 -14.54
N ASP A 164 -4.36 4.80 -14.29
CA ASP A 164 -3.25 5.30 -15.11
C ASP A 164 -2.08 5.87 -14.29
N GLY A 165 -1.90 5.33 -13.09
CA GLY A 165 -0.71 5.61 -12.28
C GLY A 165 0.55 4.96 -12.86
N GLU A 166 1.70 5.34 -12.32
CA GLU A 166 3.01 4.80 -12.72
C GLU A 166 3.08 3.27 -12.65
N PHE A 167 2.39 2.64 -11.67
CA PHE A 167 2.26 1.19 -11.61
C PHE A 167 1.64 0.61 -12.88
N TYR A 168 0.47 1.12 -13.29
CA TYR A 168 -0.29 0.61 -14.43
C TYR A 168 0.43 0.85 -15.76
N ARG A 169 1.11 2.00 -15.88
CA ARG A 169 1.93 2.31 -17.06
C ARG A 169 3.12 1.37 -17.18
N ALA A 170 3.81 1.09 -16.08
CA ALA A 170 4.96 0.19 -16.08
C ALA A 170 4.59 -1.29 -16.18
N ALA A 171 3.47 -1.71 -15.57
CA ALA A 171 2.97 -3.09 -15.64
C ALA A 171 2.48 -3.46 -17.05
N GLY A 172 2.11 -2.47 -17.87
CA GLY A 172 1.97 -2.61 -19.31
C GLY A 172 0.91 -3.62 -19.76
N ALA A 173 1.20 -4.29 -20.87
CA ALA A 173 0.25 -5.21 -21.54
C ALA A 173 -0.04 -6.48 -20.74
N GLY A 174 0.85 -6.89 -19.82
CA GLY A 174 0.63 -8.08 -18.99
C GLY A 174 -0.65 -7.97 -18.15
N LEU A 175 -0.96 -6.79 -17.61
CA LEU A 175 -2.19 -6.57 -16.83
C LEU A 175 -3.46 -6.83 -17.66
N ARG A 176 -3.46 -6.43 -18.93
CA ARG A 176 -4.60 -6.64 -19.82
C ARG A 176 -4.91 -8.12 -19.97
N GLN A 177 -3.90 -8.95 -20.24
CA GLN A 177 -4.07 -10.39 -20.44
C GLN A 177 -4.63 -11.07 -19.18
N VAL A 178 -4.12 -10.70 -18.00
CA VAL A 178 -4.60 -11.25 -16.72
C VAL A 178 -6.03 -10.79 -16.41
N ALA A 179 -6.36 -9.54 -16.75
CA ALA A 179 -7.71 -9.00 -16.58
C ALA A 179 -8.73 -9.68 -17.51
N GLU A 180 -8.41 -9.82 -18.80
CA GLU A 180 -9.27 -10.51 -19.78
C GLU A 180 -9.47 -11.99 -19.43
N ALA A 181 -8.50 -12.62 -18.75
CA ALA A 181 -8.63 -13.98 -18.23
C ALA A 181 -9.44 -14.08 -16.91
N GLY A 182 -9.96 -12.97 -16.37
CA GLY A 182 -10.71 -12.98 -15.10
C GLY A 182 -9.86 -13.23 -13.85
N ARG A 183 -8.53 -13.05 -13.97
CA ARG A 183 -7.53 -13.38 -12.93
C ARG A 183 -6.90 -12.15 -12.29
N LEU A 184 -7.45 -10.95 -12.52
CA LEU A 184 -6.99 -9.71 -11.90
C LEU A 184 -8.03 -9.22 -10.90
N ILE A 185 -7.63 -9.03 -9.65
CA ILE A 185 -8.37 -8.28 -8.64
C ILE A 185 -7.66 -6.97 -8.35
N ILE A 186 -8.42 -5.88 -8.32
CA ILE A 186 -7.92 -4.56 -7.96
C ILE A 186 -8.51 -4.16 -6.60
N LEU A 187 -7.64 -3.88 -5.63
CA LEU A 187 -8.02 -3.31 -4.35
C LEU A 187 -8.27 -1.81 -4.54
N SER A 188 -9.52 -1.38 -4.39
CA SER A 188 -9.98 -0.04 -4.70
C SER A 188 -10.45 0.71 -3.48
N GLY A 189 -10.03 1.98 -3.35
CA GLY A 189 -10.54 2.83 -2.28
C GLY A 189 -12.03 3.16 -2.39
N GLY A 190 -12.59 3.23 -3.60
CA GLY A 190 -14.00 3.52 -3.80
C GLY A 190 -14.89 2.27 -3.82
N TYR A 191 -14.37 1.18 -4.38
CA TYR A 191 -15.16 -0.02 -4.66
C TYR A 191 -14.81 -1.21 -3.76
N GLY A 192 -13.73 -1.14 -2.97
CA GLY A 192 -13.27 -2.23 -2.13
C GLY A 192 -12.52 -3.26 -2.98
N LEU A 193 -13.26 -4.18 -3.60
CA LEU A 193 -12.73 -5.18 -4.54
C LEU A 193 -13.37 -4.98 -5.92
N ILE A 194 -12.56 -5.09 -6.97
CA ILE A 194 -13.02 -5.00 -8.36
C ILE A 194 -12.32 -6.07 -9.20
N ASP A 195 -13.05 -6.77 -10.07
CA ASP A 195 -12.44 -7.56 -11.14
C ASP A 195 -11.79 -6.62 -12.18
N GLY A 196 -10.62 -6.98 -12.71
CA GLY A 196 -9.89 -6.12 -13.64
C GLY A 196 -10.72 -5.68 -14.85
N ALA A 197 -11.61 -6.54 -15.35
CA ALA A 197 -12.49 -6.26 -16.49
C ALA A 197 -13.79 -5.52 -16.11
N GLU A 198 -14.12 -5.36 -14.83
CA GLU A 198 -15.34 -4.67 -14.39
C GLU A 198 -15.31 -3.20 -14.87
N LEU A 199 -16.45 -2.74 -15.37
CA LEU A 199 -16.62 -1.38 -15.86
C LEU A 199 -16.76 -0.40 -14.69
N ILE A 200 -15.84 0.55 -14.57
CA ILE A 200 -15.84 1.56 -13.50
C ILE A 200 -15.79 3.00 -14.04
N GLY A 201 -16.39 3.89 -13.25
CA GLY A 201 -16.36 5.33 -13.45
C GLY A 201 -15.08 5.96 -12.89
N THR A 202 -15.14 7.27 -12.66
CA THR A 202 -14.10 8.00 -11.92
C THR A 202 -14.59 8.38 -10.53
N TYR A 203 -13.66 8.46 -9.57
CA TYR A 203 -13.93 8.81 -8.18
C TYR A 203 -12.63 9.30 -7.54
N ASP A 204 -12.69 9.96 -6.40
CA ASP A 204 -11.50 10.38 -5.64
C ASP A 204 -11.49 9.78 -4.22
N ARG A 205 -10.93 8.57 -4.10
CA ARG A 205 -10.79 7.86 -2.82
C ARG A 205 -9.54 7.00 -2.79
N VAL A 206 -8.77 7.15 -1.71
CA VAL A 206 -7.70 6.21 -1.34
C VAL A 206 -8.30 5.14 -0.45
N LEU A 207 -7.81 3.90 -0.52
CA LEU A 207 -8.27 2.83 0.36
C LEU A 207 -8.02 3.18 1.84
N SER A 208 -9.12 3.34 2.58
CA SER A 208 -9.17 3.37 4.03
C SER A 208 -9.90 2.12 4.50
N LEU A 209 -9.25 1.32 5.35
CA LEU A 209 -9.86 0.08 5.87
C LEU A 209 -11.04 0.36 6.81
N ALA A 210 -11.12 1.57 7.38
CA ALA A 210 -12.23 1.97 8.24
C ALA A 210 -13.52 2.26 7.47
N ASP A 211 -13.43 2.48 6.15
CA ASP A 211 -14.58 2.72 5.29
C ASP A 211 -15.40 1.46 5.02
N TRP A 212 -14.85 0.28 5.37
CA TRP A 212 -15.42 -1.02 5.07
C TRP A 212 -15.85 -1.72 6.36
N PRO A 213 -16.96 -2.47 6.35
CA PRO A 213 -17.30 -3.35 7.46
C PRO A 213 -16.13 -4.28 7.81
N PRO A 214 -15.77 -4.44 9.10
CA PRO A 214 -14.64 -5.26 9.50
C PRO A 214 -14.75 -6.70 8.96
N GLY A 215 -13.68 -7.19 8.32
CA GLY A 215 -13.61 -8.54 7.77
C GLY A 215 -14.23 -8.71 6.39
N LEU A 216 -15.05 -7.77 5.90
CA LEU A 216 -15.77 -7.93 4.63
C LEU A 216 -14.80 -8.08 3.44
N LEU A 217 -13.79 -7.21 3.34
CA LEU A 217 -12.85 -7.27 2.23
C LEU A 217 -11.94 -8.51 2.34
N GLU A 218 -11.52 -8.84 3.56
CA GLU A 218 -10.72 -10.02 3.84
C GLU A 218 -11.44 -11.31 3.42
N ASP A 219 -12.69 -11.49 3.86
CA ASP A 219 -13.49 -12.68 3.59
C ASP A 219 -13.78 -12.84 2.10
N LEU A 220 -14.13 -11.75 1.41
CA LEU A 220 -14.44 -11.80 -0.02
C LEU A 220 -13.20 -12.08 -0.87
N LEU A 221 -12.05 -11.50 -0.52
CA LEU A 221 -10.80 -11.77 -1.23
C LEU A 221 -10.33 -13.21 -1.00
N GLN A 222 -10.49 -13.72 0.22
CA GLN A 222 -10.23 -15.11 0.56
C GLN A 222 -11.13 -16.08 -0.22
N GLN A 223 -12.44 -15.80 -0.28
CA GLN A 223 -13.39 -16.59 -1.07
C GLN A 223 -13.03 -16.60 -2.55
N ARG A 224 -12.69 -15.43 -3.12
CA ARG A 224 -12.25 -15.32 -4.52
C ARG A 224 -10.98 -16.13 -4.79
N ALA A 225 -10.01 -16.10 -3.88
CA ALA A 225 -8.78 -16.87 -4.01
C ALA A 225 -8.99 -18.39 -3.86
N ARG A 226 -9.91 -18.84 -2.99
CA ARG A 226 -10.30 -20.26 -2.94
C ARG A 226 -10.97 -20.71 -4.23
N ALA A 227 -11.92 -19.91 -4.73
CA ALA A 227 -12.70 -20.23 -5.91
C ALA A 227 -11.85 -20.32 -7.19
N SER A 228 -10.76 -19.56 -7.28
CA SER A 228 -9.86 -19.62 -8.44
C SER A 228 -8.99 -20.89 -8.47
N ASN A 229 -8.77 -21.56 -7.32
CA ASN A 229 -7.83 -22.68 -7.18
C ASN A 229 -6.45 -22.34 -7.80
N SER A 230 -6.00 -21.13 -7.49
CA SER A 230 -4.80 -20.49 -8.04
C SER A 230 -3.81 -20.15 -6.95
N ASP A 231 -2.53 -20.08 -7.31
CA ASP A 231 -1.58 -19.31 -6.50
C ASP A 231 -1.96 -17.83 -6.55
N VAL A 232 -1.71 -17.10 -5.47
CA VAL A 232 -2.02 -15.68 -5.35
C VAL A 232 -0.72 -14.88 -5.29
N VAL A 233 -0.61 -13.86 -6.15
CA VAL A 233 0.50 -12.91 -6.10
C VAL A 233 -0.06 -11.51 -6.03
N ALA A 234 0.29 -10.79 -4.97
CA ALA A 234 -0.13 -9.42 -4.76
C ALA A 234 1.06 -8.47 -4.92
N PHE A 235 0.87 -7.32 -5.57
CA PHE A 235 1.89 -6.27 -5.67
C PHE A 235 1.39 -5.04 -4.92
N ALA A 236 2.02 -4.67 -3.81
CA ALA A 236 1.63 -3.47 -3.07
C ALA A 236 2.81 -2.84 -2.33
N ALA A 237 2.77 -1.52 -2.16
CA ALA A 237 3.78 -0.83 -1.37
C ALA A 237 3.67 -1.23 0.11
N ALA A 238 4.81 -1.55 0.73
CA ALA A 238 4.88 -2.29 2.00
C ALA A 238 4.09 -1.66 3.16
N THR A 239 3.99 -0.32 3.19
CA THR A 239 3.40 0.46 4.28
C THR A 239 2.00 1.02 3.96
N THR A 240 1.36 0.53 2.90
CA THR A 240 0.03 1.01 2.49
C THR A 240 -1.10 0.19 3.10
N ALA A 241 -2.30 0.78 3.19
CA ALA A 241 -3.53 0.08 3.59
C ALA A 241 -3.78 -1.19 2.76
N TYR A 242 -3.36 -1.21 1.49
CA TYR A 242 -3.43 -2.39 0.62
C TYR A 242 -2.59 -3.55 1.16
N ALA A 243 -1.32 -3.29 1.48
CA ALA A 243 -0.44 -4.30 2.06
C ALA A 243 -0.91 -4.73 3.46
N THR A 244 -1.44 -3.78 4.26
CA THR A 244 -2.04 -4.09 5.56
C THR A 244 -3.25 -5.02 5.42
N LEU A 245 -4.16 -4.77 4.48
CA LEU A 245 -5.30 -5.66 4.22
C LEU A 245 -4.83 -7.07 3.87
N LEU A 246 -3.89 -7.19 2.91
CA LEU A 246 -3.38 -8.48 2.45
C LEU A 246 -2.74 -9.32 3.57
N ARG A 247 -2.02 -8.68 4.49
CA ARG A 247 -1.41 -9.34 5.65
C ARG A 247 -2.41 -9.72 6.75
N ARG A 248 -3.59 -9.10 6.79
CA ARG A 248 -4.64 -9.41 7.78
C ARG A 248 -5.43 -10.66 7.41
N ILE A 249 -5.46 -11.02 6.13
CA ILE A 249 -6.20 -12.17 5.63
C ILE A 249 -5.56 -13.44 6.18
N ARG A 250 -6.39 -14.30 6.79
CA ARG A 250 -6.03 -15.68 7.09
C ARG A 250 -6.23 -16.48 5.82
N TRP A 251 -5.14 -16.63 5.07
CA TRP A 251 -5.21 -17.34 3.80
C TRP A 251 -5.52 -18.81 4.07
N ASP A 252 -6.55 -19.39 3.47
CA ASP A 252 -6.79 -20.83 3.61
C ASP A 252 -7.12 -21.35 2.22
N LEU A 253 -6.05 -21.62 1.47
CA LEU A 253 -6.12 -22.06 0.09
C LEU A 253 -6.01 -23.58 0.00
N PRO A 254 -6.48 -24.19 -1.10
CA PRO A 254 -6.27 -25.62 -1.34
C PRO A 254 -4.80 -26.03 -1.22
N ALA A 255 -4.56 -27.28 -0.81
CA ALA A 255 -3.22 -27.80 -0.60
C ALA A 255 -2.31 -27.58 -1.83
N GLY A 256 -1.09 -27.09 -1.59
CA GLY A 256 -0.11 -26.79 -2.63
C GLY A 256 -0.27 -25.40 -3.27
N ARG A 257 -1.29 -24.62 -2.91
CA ARG A 257 -1.40 -23.21 -3.31
C ARG A 257 -0.67 -22.29 -2.34
N ARG A 258 -0.09 -21.23 -2.89
CA ARG A 258 0.76 -20.28 -2.17
C ARG A 258 0.26 -18.86 -2.36
N VAL A 259 0.54 -18.01 -1.38
CA VAL A 259 0.22 -16.58 -1.42
C VAL A 259 1.49 -15.78 -1.19
N PHE A 260 1.73 -14.81 -2.06
CA PHE A 260 2.88 -13.92 -1.97
C PHE A 260 2.47 -12.46 -2.03
N LEU A 261 3.09 -11.65 -1.18
CA LEU A 261 3.11 -10.20 -1.30
C LEU A 261 4.47 -9.75 -1.81
N VAL A 262 4.46 -9.21 -3.03
CA VAL A 262 5.59 -8.50 -3.62
C VAL A 262 5.47 -7.03 -3.23
N SER A 263 6.47 -6.55 -2.50
CA SER A 263 6.54 -5.17 -2.04
C SER A 263 7.87 -4.54 -2.37
N VAL A 264 7.96 -3.22 -2.25
CA VAL A 264 9.21 -2.48 -2.42
C VAL A 264 9.53 -1.68 -1.16
N SER A 265 10.80 -1.67 -0.77
CA SER A 265 11.34 -0.97 0.40
C SER A 265 12.56 -0.13 0.03
N GLY A 266 12.93 0.82 0.88
CA GLY A 266 14.14 1.64 0.70
C GLY A 266 14.06 2.71 -0.40
N LEU A 267 12.94 2.82 -1.13
CA LEU A 267 12.73 3.86 -2.13
C LEU A 267 12.00 5.07 -1.55
N ARG A 268 12.34 6.26 -2.05
CA ARG A 268 11.65 7.52 -1.73
C ARG A 268 10.71 7.92 -2.88
N GLY A 269 9.53 8.41 -2.50
CA GLY A 269 8.52 8.95 -3.43
C GLY A 269 7.53 7.90 -3.92
N ALA A 270 6.24 8.19 -3.81
CA ALA A 270 5.15 7.27 -4.17
C ALA A 270 5.15 6.89 -5.66
N ALA A 271 5.53 7.82 -6.54
CA ALA A 271 5.64 7.56 -7.98
C ALA A 271 6.74 6.53 -8.30
N ASN A 272 7.93 6.67 -7.69
CA ASN A 272 9.03 5.71 -7.87
C ASN A 272 8.69 4.33 -7.33
N VAL A 273 8.08 4.27 -6.13
CA VAL A 273 7.57 3.03 -5.53
C VAL A 273 6.57 2.33 -6.46
N SER A 274 5.60 3.09 -6.97
CA SER A 274 4.57 2.56 -7.87
C SER A 274 5.17 2.06 -9.19
N ARG A 275 6.07 2.84 -9.80
CA ARG A 275 6.77 2.45 -11.03
C ARG A 275 7.57 1.16 -10.84
N ARG A 276 8.36 1.07 -9.76
CA ARG A 276 9.18 -0.13 -9.43
C ARG A 276 8.32 -1.38 -9.28
N LEU A 277 7.18 -1.26 -8.59
CA LEU A 277 6.23 -2.36 -8.45
C LEU A 277 5.59 -2.75 -9.79
N GLY A 278 5.32 -1.77 -10.65
CA GLY A 278 4.80 -2.03 -12.00
C GLY A 278 5.82 -2.74 -12.89
N GLU A 279 7.08 -2.32 -12.85
CA GLU A 279 8.20 -2.99 -13.54
C GLU A 279 8.33 -4.44 -13.05
N ALA A 280 8.34 -4.66 -11.74
CA ALA A 280 8.39 -5.99 -11.13
C ALA A 280 7.18 -6.86 -11.52
N CYS A 281 5.98 -6.28 -11.57
CA CYS A 281 4.77 -6.94 -12.02
C CYS A 281 4.87 -7.35 -13.50
N ASN A 282 5.34 -6.46 -14.37
CA ASN A 282 5.53 -6.77 -15.79
C ASN A 282 6.54 -7.91 -16.00
N SER A 283 7.70 -7.84 -15.33
CA SER A 283 8.71 -8.91 -15.38
C SER A 283 8.15 -10.25 -14.91
N PHE A 284 7.39 -10.24 -13.80
CA PHE A 284 6.68 -11.43 -13.32
C PHE A 284 5.75 -12.00 -14.39
N LEU A 285 4.90 -11.17 -14.99
CA LEU A 285 3.86 -11.62 -15.94
C LEU A 285 4.44 -12.11 -17.27
N LEU A 286 5.47 -11.46 -17.79
CA LEU A 286 6.08 -11.85 -19.06
C LEU A 286 6.97 -13.10 -18.94
N GLY A 287 7.27 -13.54 -17.72
CA GLY A 287 8.21 -14.65 -17.51
C GLY A 287 9.62 -14.35 -18.02
N GLU A 288 9.88 -13.09 -18.35
CA GLU A 288 11.23 -12.61 -18.56
C GLU A 288 11.96 -12.78 -17.23
N HIS A 289 13.17 -13.31 -17.28
CA HIS A 289 14.08 -13.38 -16.14
C HIS A 289 15.06 -12.20 -16.15
N PRO A 290 14.65 -10.92 -16.00
CA PRO A 290 15.60 -9.90 -15.58
C PRO A 290 15.62 -9.88 -14.06
N ARG A 291 16.81 -9.60 -13.52
CA ARG A 291 17.02 -9.31 -12.09
C ARG A 291 15.88 -8.42 -11.59
N TRP A 292 15.20 -8.87 -10.53
CA TRP A 292 14.17 -8.06 -9.90
C TRP A 292 14.69 -6.66 -9.64
N PRO A 293 13.86 -5.63 -9.86
CA PRO A 293 14.27 -4.30 -9.51
C PRO A 293 14.71 -4.28 -8.02
N GLU A 294 15.96 -3.87 -7.70
CA GLU A 294 16.43 -3.42 -6.36
C GLU A 294 15.31 -2.90 -5.45
N GLY A 295 15.32 -3.39 -4.21
CA GLY A 295 14.37 -3.00 -3.16
C GLY A 295 13.07 -3.81 -3.16
N ILE A 296 12.83 -4.63 -4.20
CA ILE A 296 11.75 -5.61 -4.21
C ILE A 296 12.00 -6.67 -3.13
N ARG A 297 10.93 -7.02 -2.42
CA ARG A 297 10.87 -8.09 -1.42
C ARG A 297 9.66 -8.95 -1.71
N VAL A 298 9.83 -10.25 -1.55
CA VAL A 298 8.74 -11.21 -1.62
C VAL A 298 8.50 -11.79 -0.25
N GLU A 299 7.28 -11.60 0.24
CA GLU A 299 6.83 -12.05 1.54
C GLU A 299 5.82 -13.19 1.31
N PRO A 300 6.12 -14.43 1.72
CA PRO A 300 5.09 -15.47 1.77
C PRO A 300 4.05 -15.07 2.81
N LEU A 301 2.79 -14.97 2.38
CA LEU A 301 1.68 -14.78 3.31
C LEU A 301 1.21 -16.15 3.74
N THR A 302 1.41 -16.45 5.03
CA THR A 302 1.07 -17.75 5.58
C THR A 302 -0.44 -17.96 5.54
N ALA A 303 -0.80 -19.21 5.29
CA ALA A 303 -2.12 -19.72 5.55
C ALA A 303 -2.32 -20.00 7.04
#